data_AF-A0AAJ2VJ20-F1
#
_entry.id   AF-A0AAJ2VJ20-F1
#
_cell.length_a   1.000
_cell.length_b   1.000
_cell.length_c   1.000
_cell.angle_alpha   90.00
_cell.angle_beta   90.00
_cell.angle_gamma   90.00
#
_symmetry.space_group_name_H-M   'P 1'
#
loop_
_entity.id
_entity.type
_entity.pdbx_description
1 polymer ?
#
loop_
_entity_poly.entity_id
_entity_poly.type
_entity_poly.pdbx_seq_one_letter_code
_entity_poly.pdbx_strand_id
1 'polypeptide(L)'
;MEPIFLQNEVGMVVRGKNSAEHTPGLLEQHADCILSNGAPIGFYGRGEGYSNSLGTVGLGMEGYVLTYNDFSSKAYGRPYYIDTYEARRYNLVSTVLLVSVSSAEAMLFDAAWNEIKNHPDTFNIVGNNCSTHASLAFVKAGILPSEISGLDTPDQLYRQIVAVKKGLTRSYSGYVGFTPDKDRYYVEVQ
;
A
#
# COMPACT_ATOMS: atom_id res chain seq x y z
N MET A 1 -12.71 16.72 11.39
CA MET A 1 -12.29 16.43 10.01
C MET A 1 -13.14 15.26 9.55
N GLU A 2 -13.82 15.35 8.41
CA GLU A 2 -14.59 14.20 7.91
C GLU A 2 -13.63 13.13 7.37
N PRO A 3 -13.92 11.83 7.60
CA PRO A 3 -13.06 10.76 7.10
C PRO A 3 -13.11 10.72 5.57
N ILE A 4 -11.93 10.70 4.94
CA ILE A 4 -11.88 10.60 3.47
C ILE A 4 -12.26 9.20 2.98
N PHE A 5 -12.08 8.18 3.83
CA PHE A 5 -12.37 6.77 3.55
C PHE A 5 -13.81 6.43 3.94
N LEU A 6 -14.59 5.96 2.97
CA LEU A 6 -16.01 5.68 3.09
C LEU A 6 -16.28 4.18 3.18
N GLN A 7 -17.53 3.80 3.44
CA GLN A 7 -17.95 2.40 3.38
C GLN A 7 -17.88 1.89 1.93
N ASN A 8 -17.53 0.61 1.76
CA ASN A 8 -17.36 -0.03 0.45
C ASN A 8 -16.26 0.61 -0.42
N GLU A 9 -15.19 1.04 0.24
CA GLU A 9 -13.95 1.41 -0.43
C GLU A 9 -12.83 0.49 0.00
N VAL A 10 -11.85 0.32 -0.90
CA VAL A 10 -10.50 -0.11 -0.58
C VAL A 10 -9.54 0.92 -1.15
N GLY A 11 -8.26 0.84 -0.81
CA GLY A 11 -7.32 1.85 -1.29
C GLY A 11 -5.91 1.38 -1.51
N MET A 12 -5.15 2.29 -2.10
CA MET A 12 -3.72 2.20 -2.31
C MET A 12 -3.08 3.50 -1.83
N VAL A 13 -1.94 3.40 -1.17
CA VAL A 13 -1.09 4.54 -0.83
C VAL A 13 0.19 4.42 -1.64
N VAL A 14 0.44 5.38 -2.52
CA VAL A 14 1.71 5.50 -3.23
C VAL A 14 2.59 6.48 -2.47
N ARG A 15 3.55 5.96 -1.71
CA ARG A 15 4.57 6.76 -1.03
C ARG A 15 5.49 7.41 -2.06
N GLY A 16 5.91 8.65 -1.85
CA GLY A 16 6.76 9.41 -2.78
C GLY A 16 6.03 9.96 -4.02
N LYS A 17 4.72 9.70 -4.15
CA LYS A 17 3.87 10.32 -5.18
C LYS A 17 3.21 11.58 -4.62
N ASN A 18 3.61 12.74 -5.15
CA ASN A 18 3.21 14.04 -4.60
C ASN A 18 1.90 14.60 -5.18
N SER A 19 1.41 14.05 -6.29
CA SER A 19 0.12 14.36 -6.89
C SER A 19 -0.37 13.21 -7.77
N ALA A 20 -1.63 13.24 -8.20
CA ALA A 20 -2.18 12.27 -9.14
C ALA A 20 -1.37 12.17 -10.45
N GLU A 21 -0.80 13.29 -10.91
CA GLU A 21 -0.04 13.41 -12.15
C GLU A 21 1.45 13.08 -11.97
N HIS A 22 2.00 13.29 -10.76
CA HIS A 22 3.40 13.07 -10.45
C HIS A 22 3.85 11.63 -10.74
N THR A 23 4.98 11.47 -11.43
CA THR A 23 5.63 10.17 -11.65
C THR A 23 6.91 10.12 -10.80
N PRO A 24 6.93 9.40 -9.67
CA PRO A 24 8.14 9.25 -8.86
C PRO A 24 9.24 8.48 -9.59
N GLY A 25 10.49 8.64 -9.16
CA GLY A 25 11.57 7.74 -9.58
C GLY A 25 11.28 6.28 -9.20
N LEU A 26 11.89 5.33 -9.92
CA LEU A 26 11.61 3.89 -9.74
C LEU A 26 11.87 3.39 -8.31
N LEU A 27 12.88 3.97 -7.63
CA LEU A 27 13.28 3.61 -6.27
C LEU A 27 12.73 4.56 -5.20
N GLU A 28 11.98 5.58 -5.60
CA GLU A 28 11.47 6.64 -4.71
C GLU A 28 10.03 6.38 -4.25
N GLN A 29 9.48 5.21 -4.58
CA GLN A 29 8.09 4.88 -4.39
C GLN A 29 7.89 3.54 -3.71
N HIS A 30 6.81 3.47 -2.94
CA HIS A 30 6.35 2.25 -2.29
C HIS A 30 4.83 2.18 -2.34
N ALA A 31 4.29 0.97 -2.48
CA ALA A 31 2.86 0.70 -2.46
C ALA A 31 2.46 0.08 -1.13
N ASP A 32 1.63 0.79 -0.37
CA ASP A 32 0.77 0.20 0.66
C ASP A 32 -0.68 0.14 0.13
N CYS A 33 -1.53 -0.61 0.82
CA CYS A 33 -2.96 -0.69 0.59
C CYS A 33 -3.76 -0.33 1.84
N ILE A 34 -5.04 -0.05 1.62
CA ILE A 34 -6.03 0.26 2.64
C ILE A 34 -7.12 -0.82 2.54
N LEU A 35 -7.26 -1.63 3.58
CA LEU A 35 -8.28 -2.68 3.69
C LEU A 35 -9.69 -2.10 3.80
N SER A 36 -10.71 -2.93 3.66
CA SER A 36 -12.11 -2.47 3.65
C SER A 36 -12.57 -1.78 4.95
N ASN A 37 -11.86 -2.01 6.06
CA ASN A 37 -12.09 -1.35 7.34
C ASN A 37 -11.24 -0.07 7.53
N GLY A 38 -10.43 0.32 6.53
CA GLY A 38 -9.54 1.47 6.56
C GLY A 38 -8.11 1.16 7.04
N ALA A 39 -7.82 -0.09 7.45
CA ALA A 39 -6.52 -0.43 8.01
C ALA A 39 -5.40 -0.36 6.94
N PRO A 40 -4.22 0.19 7.27
CA PRO A 40 -3.07 0.13 6.38
C PRO A 40 -2.45 -1.27 6.37
N ILE A 41 -2.03 -1.71 5.19
CA ILE A 41 -1.32 -2.97 4.98
C ILE A 41 -0.31 -2.82 3.85
N GLY A 42 0.83 -3.52 3.90
CA GLY A 42 1.80 -3.47 2.81
C GLY A 42 2.74 -4.67 2.79
N PHE A 43 3.37 -4.92 1.65
CA PHE A 43 4.31 -6.02 1.46
C PHE A 43 5.75 -5.50 1.34
N TYR A 44 6.67 -6.11 2.08
CA TYR A 44 8.03 -5.63 2.28
C TYR A 44 9.01 -6.77 2.16
N GLY A 45 10.24 -6.46 1.75
CA GLY A 45 11.36 -7.38 1.82
C GLY A 45 12.22 -7.12 3.06
N ARG A 46 12.71 -8.20 3.67
CA ARG A 46 13.63 -8.14 4.81
C ARG A 46 15.04 -8.22 4.26
N GLY A 47 15.68 -7.05 4.12
CA GLY A 47 17.11 -7.02 3.85
C GLY A 47 17.89 -7.51 5.07
N GLU A 48 19.09 -8.04 4.84
CA GLU A 48 20.08 -8.41 5.88
C GLU A 48 20.67 -7.19 6.63
N GLY A 49 19.90 -6.11 6.77
CA GLY A 49 20.21 -4.97 7.66
C GLY A 49 19.74 -5.18 9.10
N TYR A 50 19.11 -6.33 9.40
CA TYR A 50 18.74 -6.75 10.76
C TYR A 50 19.77 -7.70 11.41
N SER A 51 20.79 -8.14 10.68
CA SER A 51 21.94 -8.92 11.19
C SER A 51 23.14 -8.73 10.27
N ASN A 52 24.27 -8.25 10.81
CA ASN A 52 25.55 -7.97 10.16
C ASN A 52 26.06 -9.04 9.17
N SER A 53 25.50 -9.11 7.96
CA SER A 53 25.90 -10.04 6.90
C SER A 53 25.71 -9.37 5.54
N LEU A 54 26.68 -9.54 4.65
CA LEU A 54 26.80 -8.90 3.34
C LEU A 54 25.85 -9.54 2.29
N GLY A 55 24.54 -9.56 2.57
CA GLY A 55 23.51 -10.11 1.68
C GLY A 55 22.92 -9.10 0.68
N THR A 56 22.60 -9.60 -0.51
CA THR A 56 22.13 -8.87 -1.71
C THR A 56 20.92 -7.97 -1.42
N VAL A 57 21.10 -6.64 -1.53
CA VAL A 57 19.97 -5.70 -1.49
C VAL A 57 19.07 -5.96 -2.69
N GLY A 58 17.83 -6.37 -2.44
CA GLY A 58 16.78 -6.34 -3.45
C GLY A 58 16.53 -7.60 -4.27
N LEU A 59 17.22 -8.72 -4.01
CA LEU A 59 17.00 -9.99 -4.71
C LEU A 59 16.89 -11.15 -3.71
N GLY A 60 15.80 -11.90 -3.78
CA GLY A 60 15.55 -13.10 -2.99
C GLY A 60 15.40 -12.84 -1.49
N MET A 61 14.98 -11.63 -1.10
CA MET A 61 14.77 -11.29 0.31
C MET A 61 13.56 -12.04 0.88
N GLU A 62 13.55 -12.31 2.18
CA GLU A 62 12.34 -12.80 2.85
C GLU A 62 11.24 -11.74 2.75
N GLY A 63 10.10 -12.08 2.16
CA GLY A 63 8.94 -11.20 2.10
C GLY A 63 8.10 -11.27 3.37
N TYR A 64 7.46 -10.17 3.73
CA TYR A 64 6.52 -10.11 4.85
C TYR A 64 5.47 -9.03 4.64
N VAL A 65 4.32 -9.24 5.28
CA VAL A 65 3.23 -8.26 5.31
C VAL A 65 3.29 -7.47 6.62
N LEU A 66 3.27 -6.15 6.52
CA LEU A 66 3.14 -5.25 7.66
C LEU A 66 1.71 -4.74 7.78
N THR A 67 1.22 -4.71 9.01
CA THR A 67 -0.05 -4.10 9.43
C THR A 67 0.20 -2.82 10.23
N TYR A 68 -0.87 -2.11 10.59
CA TYR A 68 -0.80 -0.94 11.48
C TYR A 68 0.06 -1.16 12.75
N ASN A 69 -0.10 -2.30 13.43
CA ASN A 69 0.65 -2.62 14.63
C ASN A 69 2.14 -2.82 14.35
N ASP A 70 2.48 -3.33 13.17
CA ASP A 70 3.87 -3.52 12.79
C ASP A 70 4.52 -2.19 12.43
N PHE A 71 3.81 -1.31 11.71
CA PHE A 71 4.28 0.04 11.38
C PHE A 71 4.57 0.90 12.61
N SER A 72 3.70 0.81 13.62
CA SER A 72 3.86 1.50 14.91
C SER A 72 4.92 0.87 15.81
N SER A 73 5.37 -0.35 15.52
CA SER A 73 6.34 -1.04 16.36
C SER A 73 7.75 -0.46 16.22
N LYS A 74 8.51 -0.53 17.32
CA LYS A 74 9.96 -0.25 17.31
C LYS A 74 10.74 -1.25 16.45
N ALA A 75 10.18 -2.44 16.20
CA ALA A 75 10.85 -3.51 15.48
C ALA A 75 10.95 -3.25 13.99
N TYR A 76 9.99 -2.52 13.38
CA TYR A 76 10.02 -2.17 11.97
C TYR A 76 10.29 -0.68 11.72
N GLY A 77 9.96 0.19 12.69
CA GLY A 77 10.41 1.59 12.69
C GLY A 77 9.85 2.44 11.54
N ARG A 78 8.56 2.26 11.20
CA ARG A 78 7.90 3.01 10.11
C ARG A 78 6.70 3.85 10.60
N PRO A 79 6.81 4.62 11.70
CA PRO A 79 5.68 5.41 12.20
C PRO A 79 5.24 6.49 11.18
N TYR A 80 6.16 7.00 10.37
CA TYR A 80 5.90 7.96 9.29
C TYR A 80 5.07 7.39 8.12
N TYR A 81 4.72 6.10 8.14
CA TYR A 81 3.76 5.51 7.20
C TYR A 81 2.33 5.56 7.73
N ILE A 82 2.14 5.77 9.04
CA ILE A 82 0.81 5.71 9.67
C ILE A 82 0.44 6.97 10.46
N ASP A 83 1.37 7.91 10.65
CA ASP A 83 1.18 9.11 11.44
C ASP A 83 1.52 10.36 10.60
N THR A 84 0.59 11.32 10.52
CA THR A 84 0.74 12.54 9.71
C THR A 84 1.83 13.46 10.24
N TYR A 85 2.03 13.53 11.56
CA TYR A 85 3.07 14.33 12.17
C TYR A 85 4.45 13.77 11.83
N GLU A 86 4.64 12.45 11.95
CA GLU A 86 5.87 11.78 11.56
C GLU A 86 6.08 11.87 10.04
N ALA A 87 5.05 11.63 9.23
CA ALA A 87 5.14 11.81 7.77
C ALA A 87 5.59 13.23 7.39
N ARG A 88 5.07 14.26 8.06
CA ARG A 88 5.51 15.65 7.87
C ARG A 88 6.95 15.88 8.32
N ARG A 89 7.34 15.33 9.48
CA ARG A 89 8.71 15.43 10.02
C ARG A 89 9.74 14.83 9.05
N TYR A 90 9.39 13.73 8.38
CA TYR A 90 10.25 13.05 7.40
C TYR A 90 10.02 13.50 5.96
N ASN A 91 9.15 14.50 5.72
CA ASN A 91 8.76 15.00 4.41
C ASN A 91 8.28 13.89 3.45
N LEU A 92 7.57 12.89 3.97
CA LEU A 92 7.02 11.79 3.17
C LEU A 92 5.63 12.17 2.65
N VAL A 93 5.61 12.89 1.53
CA VAL A 93 4.37 13.11 0.78
C VAL A 93 3.98 11.82 0.06
N SER A 94 2.69 11.50 0.10
CA SER A 94 2.12 10.32 -0.55
C SER A 94 0.82 10.68 -1.24
N THR A 95 0.39 9.81 -2.16
CA THR A 95 -0.93 9.90 -2.78
C THR A 95 -1.76 8.68 -2.41
N VAL A 96 -2.89 8.93 -1.74
CA VAL A 96 -3.93 7.93 -1.46
C VAL A 96 -4.87 7.86 -2.64
N LEU A 97 -5.09 6.67 -3.17
CA LEU A 97 -6.13 6.33 -4.14
C LEU A 97 -7.20 5.51 -3.42
N LEU A 98 -8.42 6.02 -3.38
CA LEU A 98 -9.60 5.29 -2.90
C LEU A 98 -10.39 4.79 -4.10
N VAL A 99 -10.86 3.54 -4.01
CA VAL A 99 -11.59 2.85 -5.07
C VAL A 99 -12.93 2.39 -4.51
N SER A 100 -14.02 2.87 -5.09
CA SER A 100 -15.36 2.36 -4.77
C SER A 100 -15.53 0.95 -5.31
N VAL A 101 -15.99 0.04 -4.45
CA VAL A 101 -16.13 -1.40 -4.74
C VAL A 101 -17.47 -1.92 -4.21
N SER A 102 -17.86 -3.11 -4.64
CA SER A 102 -18.92 -3.88 -4.00
C SER A 102 -18.43 -4.49 -2.68
N SER A 103 -19.36 -4.88 -1.81
CA SER A 103 -19.03 -5.57 -0.56
C SER A 103 -18.35 -6.93 -0.81
N ALA A 104 -18.66 -7.60 -1.94
CA ALA A 104 -18.00 -8.84 -2.33
C ALA A 104 -16.53 -8.61 -2.75
N GLU A 105 -16.27 -7.60 -3.58
CA GLU A 105 -14.90 -7.19 -3.95
C GLU A 105 -14.09 -6.80 -2.71
N ALA A 106 -14.67 -6.03 -1.78
CA ALA A 106 -14.01 -5.64 -0.53
C ALA A 106 -13.61 -6.84 0.33
N MET A 107 -14.52 -7.80 0.52
CA MET A 107 -14.22 -9.03 1.25
C MET A 107 -13.11 -9.86 0.60
N LEU A 108 -13.13 -9.99 -0.73
CA LEU A 108 -12.11 -10.73 -1.46
C LEU A 108 -10.75 -10.03 -1.43
N PHE A 109 -10.73 -8.70 -1.44
CA PHE A 109 -9.50 -7.91 -1.29
C PHE A 109 -8.85 -8.15 0.07
N ASP A 110 -9.64 -8.09 1.14
CA ASP A 110 -9.15 -8.37 2.50
C ASP A 110 -8.69 -9.83 2.65
N ALA A 111 -9.43 -10.78 2.05
CA ALA A 111 -9.05 -12.19 2.04
C ALA A 111 -7.73 -12.43 1.30
N ALA A 112 -7.50 -11.75 0.17
CA ALA A 112 -6.25 -11.86 -0.58
C ALA A 112 -5.04 -11.39 0.24
N TRP A 113 -5.17 -10.28 0.96
CA TRP A 113 -4.11 -9.80 1.86
C TRP A 113 -3.86 -10.75 3.04
N ASN A 114 -4.91 -11.35 3.61
CA ASN A 114 -4.75 -12.37 4.64
C ASN A 114 -4.02 -13.62 4.11
N GLU A 115 -4.29 -14.02 2.87
CA GLU A 115 -3.60 -15.14 2.23
C GLU A 115 -2.10 -14.82 2.02
N ILE A 116 -1.78 -13.64 1.48
CA ILE A 116 -0.39 -13.16 1.29
C ILE A 116 0.33 -13.10 2.64
N LYS A 117 -0.34 -12.63 3.70
CA LYS A 117 0.24 -12.58 5.05
C LYS A 117 0.55 -13.96 5.61
N ASN A 118 -0.32 -14.94 5.37
CA ASN A 118 -0.14 -16.31 5.87
C ASN A 118 0.89 -17.11 5.07
N HIS A 119 1.10 -16.75 3.80
CA HIS A 119 2.05 -17.40 2.90
C HIS A 119 2.84 -16.34 2.12
N PRO A 120 3.68 -15.54 2.79
CA PRO A 120 4.46 -14.53 2.10
C PRO A 120 5.52 -15.20 1.23
N ASP A 121 5.60 -14.80 -0.03
CA ASP A 121 6.67 -15.23 -0.93
C ASP A 121 7.94 -14.37 -0.72
N THR A 122 8.98 -14.64 -1.48
CA THR A 122 10.19 -13.82 -1.55
C THR A 122 9.89 -12.40 -2.03
N PHE A 123 10.79 -11.47 -1.72
CA PHE A 123 10.79 -10.12 -2.25
C PHE A 123 11.94 -9.92 -3.24
N ASN A 124 11.60 -9.38 -4.40
CA ASN A 124 12.55 -8.90 -5.42
C ASN A 124 12.17 -7.48 -5.82
N ILE A 125 13.14 -6.58 -5.99
CA ILE A 125 12.87 -5.20 -6.46
C ILE A 125 12.12 -5.21 -7.80
N VAL A 126 12.38 -6.21 -8.65
CA VAL A 126 11.72 -6.40 -9.95
C VAL A 126 10.91 -7.69 -9.91
N GLY A 127 9.64 -7.63 -10.29
CA GLY A 127 8.81 -8.82 -10.51
C GLY A 127 8.17 -9.43 -9.26
N ASN A 128 8.64 -9.10 -8.05
CA ASN A 128 8.08 -9.64 -6.80
C ASN A 128 8.16 -8.62 -5.66
N ASN A 129 7.66 -7.41 -5.90
CA ASN A 129 7.78 -6.29 -4.96
C ASN A 129 6.41 -5.91 -4.34
N CYS A 130 6.39 -4.76 -3.65
CA CYS A 130 5.19 -4.19 -3.05
C CYS A 130 4.04 -3.98 -4.03
N SER A 131 4.32 -3.48 -5.24
CA SER A 131 3.29 -3.26 -6.27
C SER A 131 2.80 -4.55 -6.91
N THR A 132 3.65 -5.57 -7.09
CA THR A 132 3.22 -6.90 -7.56
C THR A 132 2.17 -7.48 -6.60
N HIS A 133 2.44 -7.46 -5.30
CA HIS A 133 1.52 -7.99 -4.28
C HIS A 133 0.25 -7.16 -4.13
N ALA A 134 0.36 -5.82 -4.16
CA ALA A 134 -0.82 -4.95 -4.18
C ALA A 134 -1.69 -5.25 -5.40
N SER A 135 -1.09 -5.41 -6.58
CA SER A 135 -1.80 -5.77 -7.80
C SER A 135 -2.49 -7.12 -7.69
N LEU A 136 -1.83 -8.14 -7.13
CA LEU A 136 -2.40 -9.46 -6.92
C LEU A 136 -3.67 -9.38 -6.06
N ALA A 137 -3.67 -8.57 -5.00
CA ALA A 137 -4.85 -8.39 -4.15
C ALA A 137 -6.02 -7.76 -4.93
N PHE A 138 -5.76 -6.74 -5.76
CA PHE A 138 -6.78 -6.15 -6.63
C PHE A 138 -7.33 -7.13 -7.68
N VAL A 139 -6.48 -8.00 -8.24
CA VAL A 139 -6.89 -9.03 -9.21
C VAL A 139 -7.72 -10.13 -8.55
N LYS A 140 -7.26 -10.67 -7.42
CA LYS A 140 -8.01 -11.69 -6.65
C LYS A 140 -9.38 -11.19 -6.19
N ALA A 141 -9.49 -9.88 -5.95
CA ALA A 141 -10.75 -9.24 -5.62
C ALA A 141 -11.70 -9.03 -6.81
N GLY A 142 -11.24 -9.23 -8.06
CA GLY A 142 -12.00 -8.89 -9.27
C GLY A 142 -12.07 -7.39 -9.57
N ILE A 143 -11.27 -6.56 -8.87
CA ILE A 143 -11.23 -5.11 -9.06
C ILE A 143 -10.40 -4.77 -10.32
N LEU A 144 -9.35 -5.53 -10.58
CA LEU A 144 -8.55 -5.46 -11.81
C LEU A 144 -8.70 -6.75 -12.62
N PRO A 145 -8.67 -6.67 -13.96
CA PRO A 145 -8.79 -7.85 -14.83
C PRO A 145 -7.49 -8.66 -14.94
N SER A 146 -6.34 -8.04 -14.65
CA SER A 146 -5.02 -8.66 -14.74
C SER A 146 -4.03 -7.92 -13.85
N GLU A 147 -2.87 -8.53 -13.61
CA GLU A 147 -1.77 -7.90 -12.87
C GLU A 147 -1.20 -6.67 -13.62
N ILE A 148 -0.28 -5.95 -12.96
CA ILE A 148 0.38 -4.78 -13.53
C ILE A 148 0.99 -5.13 -14.88
N SER A 149 0.66 -4.34 -15.90
CA SER A 149 1.33 -4.42 -17.19
C SER A 149 2.61 -3.57 -17.18
N GLY A 150 3.76 -4.16 -17.52
CA GLY A 150 5.00 -3.41 -17.72
C GLY A 150 5.98 -3.53 -16.55
N LEU A 151 6.42 -2.40 -16.01
CA LEU A 151 7.33 -2.36 -14.86
C LEU A 151 6.50 -2.31 -13.58
N ASP A 152 6.69 -3.29 -12.70
CA ASP A 152 6.00 -3.36 -11.40
C ASP A 152 6.39 -2.18 -10.51
N THR A 153 5.71 -1.05 -10.70
CA THR A 153 5.89 0.17 -9.94
C THR A 153 4.56 0.61 -9.36
N PRO A 154 4.57 1.16 -8.14
CA PRO A 154 3.38 1.74 -7.52
C PRO A 154 2.64 2.75 -8.42
N ASP A 155 3.35 3.62 -9.15
CA ASP A 155 2.72 4.59 -10.06
C ASP A 155 2.04 3.92 -11.26
N GLN A 156 2.62 2.85 -11.83
CA GLN A 156 1.96 2.11 -12.91
C GLN A 156 0.68 1.42 -12.42
N LEU A 157 0.71 0.80 -11.24
CA LEU A 157 -0.50 0.23 -10.63
C LEU A 157 -1.57 1.30 -10.39
N TYR A 158 -1.19 2.44 -9.82
CA TYR A 158 -2.08 3.57 -9.60
C TYR A 158 -2.76 3.99 -10.92
N ARG A 159 -1.99 4.18 -11.99
CA ARG A 159 -2.52 4.58 -13.30
C ARG A 159 -3.45 3.52 -13.90
N GLN A 160 -3.11 2.24 -13.76
CA GLN A 160 -3.94 1.13 -14.21
C GLN A 160 -5.28 1.10 -13.48
N ILE A 161 -5.29 1.23 -12.15
CA ILE A 161 -6.53 1.29 -11.36
C ILE A 161 -7.39 2.47 -11.79
N VAL A 162 -6.81 3.67 -11.94
CA VAL A 162 -7.53 4.87 -12.38
C VAL A 162 -8.14 4.68 -13.77
N ALA A 163 -7.44 4.01 -14.68
CA ALA A 163 -7.95 3.73 -16.03
C ALA A 163 -9.09 2.71 -16.05
N VAL A 164 -8.95 1.60 -15.31
CA VAL A 164 -9.94 0.51 -15.26
C VAL A 164 -11.20 0.91 -14.47
N LYS A 165 -11.04 1.60 -13.35
CA LYS A 165 -12.13 2.03 -12.45
C LYS A 165 -12.49 3.50 -12.65
N LYS A 166 -12.45 3.98 -13.91
CA LYS A 166 -12.73 5.38 -14.26
C LYS A 166 -14.07 5.84 -13.69
N GLY A 167 -14.04 6.96 -12.94
CA GLY A 167 -15.23 7.52 -12.29
C GLY A 167 -15.61 6.87 -10.95
N LEU A 168 -14.88 5.83 -10.53
CA LEU A 168 -15.04 5.16 -9.24
C LEU A 168 -13.81 5.34 -8.34
N THR A 169 -12.96 6.32 -8.64
CA THR A 169 -11.73 6.59 -7.90
C THR A 169 -11.68 8.02 -7.38
N ARG A 170 -11.06 8.20 -6.21
CA ARG A 170 -10.74 9.50 -5.63
C ARG A 170 -9.30 9.52 -5.17
N SER A 171 -8.60 10.63 -5.42
CA SER A 171 -7.18 10.77 -5.07
C SER A 171 -6.96 11.94 -4.13
N TYR A 172 -6.13 11.71 -3.12
CA TYR A 172 -5.73 12.71 -2.11
C TYR A 172 -4.22 12.66 -1.95
N SER A 173 -3.55 13.81 -2.05
CA SER A 173 -2.10 13.89 -1.92
C SER A 173 -1.71 14.77 -0.75
N GLY A 174 -0.76 14.31 0.05
CA GLY A 174 -0.32 14.99 1.28
C GLY A 174 0.39 14.04 2.23
N TYR A 175 0.44 14.42 3.50
CA TYR A 175 0.93 13.57 4.59
C TYR A 175 -0.20 12.65 5.05
N VAL A 176 0.04 11.35 5.06
CA VAL A 176 -1.01 10.33 5.30
C VAL A 176 -0.89 9.77 6.71
N GLY A 177 -2.03 9.65 7.39
CA GLY A 177 -2.12 9.00 8.69
C GLY A 177 -3.36 8.12 8.83
N PHE A 178 -3.30 7.23 9.81
CA PHE A 178 -4.33 6.25 10.13
C PHE A 178 -4.57 6.27 11.64
N THR A 179 -5.82 6.42 12.06
CA THR A 179 -6.20 6.38 13.48
C THR A 179 -7.18 5.23 13.72
N PRO A 180 -6.86 4.25 14.57
CA PRO A 180 -7.77 3.16 14.89
C PRO A 180 -8.99 3.68 15.68
N ASP A 181 -10.18 3.19 15.34
CA ASP A 181 -11.43 3.38 16.07
C ASP A 181 -12.25 2.08 16.05
N LYS A 182 -12.25 1.38 17.19
CA LYS A 182 -12.87 0.06 17.36
C LYS A 182 -12.39 -0.92 16.27
N ASP A 183 -13.27 -1.30 15.35
CA ASP A 183 -13.02 -2.29 14.29
C ASP A 183 -12.63 -1.63 12.95
N ARG A 184 -12.44 -0.31 12.93
CA ARG A 184 -12.14 0.49 11.74
C ARG A 184 -10.96 1.42 11.96
N TYR A 185 -10.53 2.06 10.88
CA TYR A 185 -9.52 3.10 10.89
C TYR A 185 -10.02 4.33 10.15
N TYR A 186 -9.76 5.50 10.73
CA TYR A 186 -9.88 6.77 10.03
C TYR A 186 -8.61 7.05 9.25
N VAL A 187 -8.78 7.36 7.96
CA VAL A 187 -7.68 7.79 7.08
C VAL A 187 -7.72 9.31 7.00
N GLU A 188 -6.57 9.95 7.20
CA GLU A 188 -6.39 11.39 7.03
C GLU A 188 -5.28 11.70 6.02
N VAL A 189 -5.43 12.81 5.31
CA VAL A 189 -4.42 13.38 4.42
C VAL A 189 -4.34 14.89 4.70
N GLN A 190 -3.16 15.37 5.09
CA GLN A 190 -2.89 16.77 5.46
C GLN A 190 -1.87 17.45 4.55
#